data_AF-A0AAC9P852-F1
#
_entry.id   AF-A0AAC9P852-F1
#
_cell.length_a   1.000
_cell.length_b   1.000
_cell.length_c   1.000
_cell.angle_alpha   90.00
_cell.angle_beta   90.00
_cell.angle_gamma   90.00
#
_symmetry.space_group_name_H-M   'P 1'
#
loop_
_entity.id
_entity.type
_entity.pdbx_description
1 polymer ?
#
loop_
_entity_poly.entity_id
_entity_poly.type
_entity_poly.pdbx_seq_one_letter_code
_entity_poly.pdbx_strand_id
1 'polypeptide(L)'
;MMFNGHEGHPTIYITTYLYKYVYMSSLIEDTAHRIKTVQHRHHRALDGALAELGITLVQWNALREIERHPGASMHALAEATFNSDQAFGTLAKRLLEAGLIDRRRGSGRVLTHELTTKGQDLLDQGYAKYIAVMTAAFHGLSSGQILELQELLGRIG
;
A
#
# COMPACT_ATOMS: atom_id res chain seq x y z
N MET A 1 55.00 22.64 43.87
CA MET A 1 55.34 21.57 42.90
C MET A 1 54.14 20.65 42.85
N MET A 2 53.22 20.91 41.91
CA MET A 2 52.92 20.05 40.74
C MET A 2 52.24 18.72 41.12
N PHE A 3 50.92 18.65 40.96
CA PHE A 3 50.23 17.47 40.42
C PHE A 3 49.03 17.94 39.58
N ASN A 4 49.20 17.87 38.27
CA ASN A 4 48.11 17.94 37.28
C ASN A 4 47.47 16.56 37.19
N GLY A 5 46.16 16.47 37.40
CA GLY A 5 45.35 15.28 37.16
C GLY A 5 44.23 15.61 36.18
N HIS A 6 44.35 15.05 34.98
CA HIS A 6 43.41 15.11 33.87
C HIS A 6 42.02 14.57 34.29
N GLU A 7 40.97 15.38 34.18
CA GLU A 7 39.61 14.88 33.93
C GLU A 7 39.14 15.45 32.58
N GLY A 8 39.37 14.64 31.54
CA GLY A 8 38.84 14.89 30.21
C GLY A 8 37.33 14.72 30.19
N HIS A 9 36.64 15.79 29.80
CA HIS A 9 35.19 15.90 29.68
C HIS A 9 34.52 14.74 28.90
N PRO A 10 33.68 13.91 29.55
CA PRO A 10 32.81 12.93 28.88
C PRO A 10 31.52 13.57 28.30
N THR A 11 31.23 14.83 28.65
CA THR A 11 29.91 15.42 28.50
C THR A 11 29.55 15.76 27.05
N ILE A 12 30.50 16.18 26.21
CA ILE A 12 30.21 16.62 24.82
C ILE A 12 29.80 15.45 23.91
N TYR A 13 30.39 14.27 24.11
CA TYR A 13 30.07 13.08 23.32
C TYR A 13 28.67 12.57 23.61
N ILE A 14 28.26 12.54 24.88
CA ILE A 14 26.92 12.09 25.28
C ILE A 14 25.84 13.02 24.69
N THR A 15 26.01 14.34 24.76
CA THR A 15 25.01 15.30 24.25
C THR A 15 24.88 15.24 22.72
N THR A 16 25.99 15.07 21.99
CA THR A 16 25.98 14.97 20.52
C THR A 16 25.32 13.67 20.04
N TYR A 17 25.61 12.55 20.72
CA TYR A 17 24.97 11.27 20.41
C TYR A 17 23.47 11.30 20.69
N LEU A 18 23.07 11.82 21.86
CA LEU A 18 21.65 11.96 22.22
C LEU A 18 20.90 12.85 21.22
N TYR A 19 21.49 13.98 20.80
CA TYR A 19 20.90 14.84 19.78
C TYR A 19 20.72 14.11 18.44
N LYS A 20 21.74 13.35 18.00
CA LYS A 20 21.68 12.55 16.78
C LYS A 20 20.58 11.48 16.85
N TYR A 21 20.43 10.79 17.97
CA TYR A 21 19.38 9.77 18.16
C TYR A 21 17.98 10.39 18.18
N VAL A 22 17.78 11.48 18.93
CA VAL A 22 16.50 12.20 18.98
C VAL A 22 16.13 12.75 17.60
N TYR A 23 17.08 13.37 16.90
CA TYR A 23 16.88 13.87 15.54
C TYR A 23 16.53 12.73 14.57
N MET A 24 17.26 11.61 14.62
CA MET A 24 16.97 10.46 13.77
C MET A 24 15.60 9.84 14.07
N SER A 25 15.21 9.74 15.34
CA SER A 25 13.86 9.28 15.73
C SER A 25 12.78 10.19 15.17
N SER A 26 12.93 11.51 15.36
CA SER A 26 11.99 12.51 14.84
C SER A 26 11.90 12.45 13.32
N LEU A 27 13.03 12.28 12.61
CA LEU A 27 13.05 12.17 11.15
C LEU A 27 12.32 10.91 10.66
N ILE A 28 12.50 9.77 11.36
CA ILE A 28 11.81 8.51 11.05
C ILE A 28 10.30 8.66 11.29
N GLU A 29 9.91 9.24 12.42
CA GLU A 29 8.51 9.49 12.77
C GLU A 29 7.82 10.40 11.74
N ASP A 30 8.46 11.51 11.39
CA ASP A 30 7.96 12.44 10.37
C ASP A 30 7.84 11.76 8.99
N THR A 31 8.83 10.94 8.62
CA THR A 31 8.82 10.19 7.36
C THR A 31 7.68 9.17 7.34
N ALA A 32 7.52 8.38 8.40
CA ALA A 32 6.43 7.42 8.53
C ALA A 32 5.06 8.11 8.49
N HIS A 33 4.92 9.24 9.17
CA HIS A 33 3.69 10.04 9.13
C HIS A 33 3.40 10.58 7.73
N ARG A 34 4.41 11.03 6.97
CA ARG A 34 4.25 11.47 5.57
C ARG A 34 3.81 10.33 4.67
N ILE A 35 4.39 9.13 4.78
CA ILE A 35 3.99 7.95 4.01
C ILE A 35 2.51 7.64 4.27
N LYS A 36 2.10 7.56 5.54
CA LYS A 36 0.70 7.32 5.92
C LYS A 36 -0.24 8.42 5.40
N THR A 37 0.19 9.68 5.48
CA THR A 37 -0.60 10.82 4.99
C THR A 37 -0.82 10.75 3.48
N VAL A 38 0.23 10.41 2.71
CA VAL A 38 0.15 10.24 1.26
C VAL A 38 -0.77 9.08 0.90
N GLN A 39 -0.58 7.91 1.55
CA GLN A 39 -1.44 6.74 1.36
C GLN A 39 -2.91 7.06 1.64
N HIS A 40 -3.21 7.74 2.75
CA HIS A 40 -4.58 8.13 3.10
C HIS A 40 -5.20 9.10 2.10
N ARG A 41 -4.43 10.07 1.60
CA ARG A 41 -4.90 11.01 0.57
C ARG A 41 -5.22 10.29 -0.74
N HIS A 42 -4.36 9.37 -1.18
CA HIS A 42 -4.60 8.56 -2.37
C HIS A 42 -5.83 7.67 -2.21
N HIS A 43 -5.97 7.01 -1.04
CA HIS A 43 -7.13 6.18 -0.73
C HIS A 43 -8.44 6.96 -0.86
N ARG A 44 -8.53 8.14 -0.22
CA ARG A 44 -9.74 8.98 -0.30
C ARG A 44 -10.03 9.49 -1.71
N ALA A 45 -9.00 9.88 -2.46
CA ALA A 45 -9.18 10.38 -3.82
C ALA A 45 -9.70 9.27 -4.75
N LEU A 46 -9.15 8.05 -4.62
CA LEU A 46 -9.61 6.89 -5.38
C LEU A 46 -11.01 6.44 -4.96
N ASP A 47 -11.33 6.41 -3.67
CA ASP A 47 -12.69 6.11 -3.21
C ASP A 47 -13.70 7.11 -3.78
N GLY A 48 -13.38 8.40 -3.77
CA GLY A 48 -14.23 9.43 -4.37
C GLY A 48 -14.43 9.23 -5.87
N ALA A 49 -13.36 8.92 -6.60
CA ALA A 49 -13.43 8.72 -8.05
C ALA A 49 -14.15 7.42 -8.46
N LEU A 50 -14.01 6.35 -7.67
CA LEU A 50 -14.65 5.05 -7.91
C LEU A 50 -16.11 5.01 -7.46
N ALA A 51 -16.52 5.89 -6.55
CA ALA A 51 -17.92 6.00 -6.12
C ALA A 51 -18.87 6.29 -7.30
N GLU A 52 -18.42 6.99 -8.33
CA GLU A 52 -19.19 7.21 -9.57
C GLU A 52 -19.54 5.90 -10.31
N LEU A 53 -18.73 4.86 -10.13
CA LEU A 53 -18.93 3.53 -10.70
C LEU A 53 -19.69 2.58 -9.75
N GLY A 54 -20.07 3.07 -8.56
CA GLY A 54 -20.75 2.27 -7.54
C GLY A 54 -19.88 1.20 -6.88
N ILE A 55 -18.55 1.36 -6.88
CA ILE A 55 -17.59 0.42 -6.29
C ILE A 55 -16.62 1.13 -5.33
N THR A 56 -16.20 0.46 -4.26
CA THR A 56 -15.17 0.98 -3.34
C THR A 56 -13.76 0.65 -3.86
N LEU A 57 -12.74 1.39 -3.39
CA LEU A 57 -11.34 1.06 -3.72
C LEU A 57 -10.97 -0.37 -3.32
N VAL A 58 -11.45 -0.84 -2.17
CA VAL A 58 -11.17 -2.19 -1.67
C VAL A 58 -11.75 -3.26 -2.60
N GLN A 59 -12.99 -3.07 -3.06
CA GLN A 59 -13.62 -3.97 -4.03
C GLN A 59 -12.90 -3.94 -5.37
N TRP A 60 -12.61 -2.75 -5.90
CA TRP A 60 -11.91 -2.61 -7.18
C TRP A 60 -10.50 -3.21 -7.14
N ASN A 61 -9.75 -3.02 -6.05
CA ASN A 61 -8.43 -3.62 -5.86
C ASN A 61 -8.52 -5.16 -5.83
N ALA A 62 -9.56 -5.74 -5.22
CA ALA A 62 -9.77 -7.18 -5.27
C ALA A 62 -10.06 -7.69 -6.70
N LEU A 63 -10.84 -6.96 -7.51
CA LEU A 63 -11.03 -7.33 -8.92
C LEU A 63 -9.69 -7.28 -9.68
N ARG A 64 -8.90 -6.24 -9.44
CA ARG A 64 -7.57 -6.07 -10.03
C ARG A 64 -6.62 -7.21 -9.70
N GLU A 65 -6.57 -7.63 -8.45
CA GLU A 65 -5.66 -8.71 -8.02
C GLU A 65 -6.15 -10.09 -8.47
N ILE A 66 -7.46 -10.30 -8.63
CA ILE A 66 -8.02 -11.52 -9.24
C ILE A 66 -7.65 -11.60 -10.73
N GLU A 67 -7.74 -10.50 -11.47
CA GLU A 67 -7.34 -10.44 -12.88
C GLU A 67 -5.84 -10.69 -13.07
N ARG A 68 -5.00 -10.05 -12.25
CA ARG A 68 -3.53 -10.18 -12.32
C ARG A 68 -3.00 -11.56 -11.93
N HIS A 69 -3.75 -12.30 -11.11
CA HIS A 69 -3.34 -13.60 -10.61
C HIS A 69 -4.41 -14.68 -10.87
N PRO A 70 -4.68 -15.06 -12.14
CA PRO A 70 -5.65 -16.08 -12.47
C PRO A 70 -5.34 -17.39 -11.74
N GLY A 71 -6.34 -17.96 -11.06
CA GLY A 71 -6.18 -19.21 -10.32
C GLY A 71 -5.49 -19.07 -8.95
N ALA A 72 -5.18 -17.86 -8.48
CA ALA A 72 -4.67 -17.64 -7.14
C ALA A 72 -5.62 -18.17 -6.05
N SER A 73 -5.04 -18.66 -4.95
CA SER A 73 -5.79 -19.05 -3.77
C SER A 73 -6.38 -17.82 -3.07
N MET A 74 -7.42 -18.01 -2.25
CA MET A 74 -7.96 -16.91 -1.43
C MET A 74 -6.91 -16.29 -0.52
N HIS A 75 -5.98 -17.10 -0.01
CA HIS A 75 -4.90 -16.63 0.85
C HIS A 75 -3.95 -15.70 0.10
N ALA A 76 -3.49 -16.11 -1.09
CA ALA A 76 -2.63 -15.27 -1.93
C ALA A 76 -3.32 -13.94 -2.31
N LEU A 77 -4.62 -13.97 -2.59
CA LEU A 77 -5.39 -12.76 -2.87
C LEU A 77 -5.60 -11.87 -1.63
N ALA A 78 -5.72 -12.47 -0.43
CA ALA A 78 -5.77 -11.73 0.82
C ALA A 78 -4.45 -10.96 1.04
N GLU A 79 -3.31 -11.63 0.89
CA GLU A 79 -1.98 -11.00 0.98
C GLU A 79 -1.80 -9.89 -0.07
N ALA A 80 -2.10 -10.17 -1.34
CA ALA A 80 -1.96 -9.21 -2.44
C ALA A 80 -2.84 -7.96 -2.29
N THR A 81 -3.92 -8.07 -1.52
CA THR A 81 -4.83 -6.95 -1.24
C THR A 81 -4.65 -6.34 0.15
N PHE A 82 -3.65 -6.77 0.91
CA PHE A 82 -3.40 -6.36 2.30
C PHE A 82 -4.60 -6.59 3.24
N ASN A 83 -5.32 -7.69 3.02
CA ASN A 83 -6.42 -8.15 3.86
C ASN A 83 -6.03 -9.40 4.65
N SER A 84 -6.66 -9.62 5.80
CA SER A 84 -6.66 -10.94 6.42
C SER A 84 -7.51 -11.91 5.59
N ASP A 85 -7.27 -13.22 5.74
CA ASP A 85 -8.06 -14.26 5.06
C ASP A 85 -9.58 -14.11 5.33
N GLN A 86 -9.95 -13.78 6.57
CA GLN A 86 -11.34 -13.56 6.96
C GLN A 86 -11.95 -12.32 6.30
N ALA A 87 -11.21 -11.21 6.27
CA ALA A 87 -11.66 -9.98 5.62
C ALA A 87 -11.82 -10.19 4.11
N PHE A 88 -10.84 -10.84 3.48
CA PHE A 88 -10.90 -11.14 2.06
C PHE A 88 -12.03 -12.12 1.72
N GLY A 89 -12.24 -13.17 2.52
CA GLY A 89 -13.36 -14.09 2.33
C GLY A 89 -14.73 -13.39 2.40
N THR A 90 -14.89 -12.43 3.31
CA THR A 90 -16.09 -11.59 3.40
C THR A 90 -16.25 -10.70 2.17
N LEU A 91 -15.15 -10.11 1.69
CA LEU A 91 -15.13 -9.30 0.47
C LEU A 91 -15.50 -10.13 -0.77
N ALA A 92 -14.87 -11.29 -0.95
CA ALA A 92 -15.12 -12.20 -2.08
C ALA A 92 -16.58 -12.67 -2.10
N LYS A 93 -17.18 -12.97 -0.95
CA LYS A 93 -18.61 -13.29 -0.86
C LYS A 93 -19.50 -12.15 -1.40
N ARG A 94 -19.21 -10.90 -1.04
CA ARG A 94 -19.95 -9.73 -1.53
C ARG A 94 -19.75 -9.50 -3.03
N LEU A 95 -18.55 -9.75 -3.55
CA LEU A 95 -18.27 -9.66 -4.98
C LEU A 95 -19.02 -10.73 -5.79
N LEU A 96 -19.14 -11.95 -5.26
CA LEU A 96 -19.96 -13.02 -5.83
C LEU A 96 -21.44 -12.63 -5.83
N GLU A 97 -21.96 -12.13 -4.71
CA GLU A 97 -23.36 -11.65 -4.59
C GLU A 97 -23.66 -10.48 -5.53
N ALA A 98 -22.67 -9.62 -5.79
CA ALA A 98 -22.78 -8.53 -6.75
C ALA A 98 -22.64 -8.97 -8.23
N GLY A 99 -22.33 -10.25 -8.49
CA GLY A 99 -22.10 -10.80 -9.82
C GLY A 99 -20.84 -10.26 -10.50
N LEU A 100 -19.83 -9.84 -9.73
CA LEU A 100 -18.57 -9.29 -10.25
C LEU A 100 -17.49 -10.36 -10.44
N ILE A 101 -17.58 -11.46 -9.69
CA ILE A 101 -16.67 -12.60 -9.82
C ILE A 101 -17.48 -13.89 -9.83
N ASP A 102 -16.90 -14.95 -10.39
CA ASP A 102 -17.39 -16.32 -10.33
C ASP A 102 -16.41 -17.22 -9.57
N ARG A 103 -16.93 -18.32 -9.03
CA ARG A 103 -16.10 -19.39 -8.47
C ARG A 103 -15.70 -20.38 -9.55
N ARG A 104 -14.43 -20.75 -9.55
CA ARG A 104 -13.91 -21.86 -10.36
C ARG A 104 -13.37 -22.97 -9.48
N ARG A 105 -13.46 -24.19 -10.00
CA ARG A 105 -12.68 -25.32 -9.47
C ARG A 105 -11.27 -25.17 -10.01
N GLY A 106 -10.31 -24.89 -9.12
CA GLY A 106 -8.89 -24.90 -9.44
C GLY A 106 -8.36 -26.33 -9.58
N SER A 107 -7.04 -26.47 -9.60
CA SER A 107 -6.40 -27.79 -9.55
C SER A 107 -6.69 -28.48 -8.21
N GLY A 108 -7.22 -29.70 -8.27
CA GLY A 108 -7.59 -30.47 -7.08
C GLY A 108 -8.83 -29.91 -6.36
N ARG A 109 -8.70 -29.58 -5.07
CA ARG A 109 -9.80 -29.10 -4.21
C ARG A 109 -9.82 -27.59 -3.99
N VAL A 110 -8.86 -26.85 -4.57
CA VAL A 110 -8.74 -25.40 -4.33
C VAL A 110 -9.84 -24.66 -5.09
N LEU A 111 -10.58 -23.81 -4.39
CA LEU A 111 -11.53 -22.88 -5.00
C LEU A 111 -10.79 -21.60 -5.39
N THR A 112 -10.96 -21.19 -6.65
CA THR A 112 -10.37 -19.97 -7.19
C THR A 112 -11.49 -19.03 -7.67
N HIS A 113 -11.11 -17.80 -8.03
CA HIS A 113 -12.04 -16.78 -8.49
C HIS A 113 -11.59 -16.25 -9.85
N GLU A 114 -12.57 -15.91 -10.70
CA GLU A 114 -12.36 -15.24 -11.98
C GLU A 114 -13.35 -14.07 -12.08
N LEU A 115 -13.02 -13.04 -12.87
CA LEU A 115 -13.95 -11.96 -13.14
C LEU A 115 -15.09 -12.42 -14.04
N THR A 116 -16.30 -11.95 -13.78
CA THR A 116 -17.38 -12.00 -14.77
C THR A 116 -17.17 -10.92 -15.83
N THR A 117 -17.95 -10.93 -16.92
CA THR A 117 -17.96 -9.81 -17.88
C THR A 117 -18.25 -8.48 -17.18
N LYS A 118 -19.24 -8.46 -16.27
CA LYS A 118 -19.56 -7.28 -15.45
C LYS A 118 -18.37 -6.86 -14.57
N GLY A 119 -17.66 -7.82 -14.00
CA GLY A 119 -16.45 -7.57 -13.21
C GLY A 119 -15.33 -6.94 -14.04
N GLN A 120 -15.11 -7.45 -15.26
CA GLN A 120 -14.10 -6.91 -16.17
C GLN A 120 -14.46 -5.49 -16.62
N ASP A 121 -15.70 -5.24 -17.04
CA ASP A 121 -16.16 -3.91 -17.45
C ASP A 121 -15.97 -2.86 -16.33
N LEU A 122 -16.21 -3.27 -15.08
CA LEU A 122 -16.05 -2.40 -13.91
C LEU A 122 -14.57 -2.19 -13.55
N LEU A 123 -13.73 -3.22 -13.70
CA LEU A 123 -12.28 -3.12 -13.54
C LEU A 123 -11.69 -2.12 -14.53
N ASP A 124 -12.05 -2.23 -15.81
CA ASP A 124 -11.55 -1.38 -16.90
C ASP A 124 -11.95 0.09 -16.72
N GLN A 125 -13.20 0.37 -16.34
CA GLN A 125 -13.64 1.72 -16.00
C GLN A 125 -12.90 2.28 -14.78
N GLY A 126 -12.69 1.45 -13.76
CA GLY A 126 -11.95 1.85 -12.57
C GLY A 126 -10.46 2.10 -12.85
N TYR A 127 -9.86 1.40 -13.82
CA TYR A 127 -8.49 1.66 -14.27
C TYR A 127 -8.32 3.08 -14.81
N ALA A 128 -9.27 3.56 -15.62
CA ALA A 128 -9.23 4.93 -16.13
C ALA A 128 -9.26 5.96 -14.98
N LYS A 129 -10.10 5.74 -13.96
CA LYS A 129 -10.14 6.58 -12.75
C LYS A 129 -8.84 6.49 -11.95
N TYR A 130 -8.31 5.29 -11.76
CA TYR A 130 -7.07 5.05 -11.03
C TYR A 130 -5.89 5.79 -11.68
N ILE A 131 -5.73 5.65 -13.00
CA ILE A 131 -4.68 6.33 -13.76
C ILE A 131 -4.81 7.84 -13.60
N ALA A 132 -6.00 8.41 -13.78
CA ALA A 132 -6.20 9.85 -13.63
C ALA A 132 -5.80 10.36 -12.23
N VAL A 133 -6.22 9.67 -11.17
CA VAL A 133 -5.89 10.05 -9.79
C VAL A 133 -4.39 9.90 -9.51
N MET A 134 -3.75 8.81 -9.96
CA MET A 134 -2.32 8.59 -9.76
C MET A 134 -1.47 9.57 -10.58
N THR A 135 -1.81 9.84 -11.83
CA THR A 135 -1.11 10.85 -12.65
C THR A 135 -1.18 12.22 -11.98
N ALA A 136 -2.35 12.63 -11.49
CA ALA A 136 -2.50 13.90 -10.76
C ALA A 136 -1.72 13.89 -9.44
N ALA A 137 -1.69 12.78 -8.71
CA ALA A 137 -0.96 12.66 -7.45
C ALA A 137 0.57 12.77 -7.62
N PHE A 138 1.11 12.24 -8.72
CA PHE A 138 2.54 12.18 -8.99
C PHE A 138 3.04 13.29 -9.94
N HIS A 139 2.17 14.19 -10.40
CA HIS A 139 2.52 15.21 -11.41
C HIS A 139 3.70 16.12 -11.04
N GLY A 140 3.95 16.32 -9.74
CA GLY A 140 5.04 17.17 -9.24
C GLY A 140 6.40 16.48 -9.15
N LEU A 141 6.49 15.18 -9.48
CA LEU A 141 7.72 14.41 -9.45
C LEU A 141 8.20 14.09 -10.86
N SER A 142 9.49 14.28 -11.10
CA SER A 142 10.14 13.75 -12.32
C SER A 142 10.24 12.23 -12.27
N SER A 143 10.41 11.58 -13.42
CA SER A 143 10.62 10.13 -13.49
C SER A 143 11.82 9.66 -12.65
N GLY A 144 12.90 10.46 -12.57
CA GLY A 144 14.05 10.15 -11.72
C GLY A 144 13.70 10.13 -10.22
N GLN A 145 12.92 11.11 -9.75
CA GLN A 145 12.46 11.16 -8.37
C GLN A 145 11.48 10.02 -8.04
N ILE A 146 10.65 9.60 -9.00
CA ILE A 146 9.76 8.44 -8.83
C ILE A 146 10.58 7.15 -8.66
N LEU A 147 11.59 6.95 -9.50
CA LEU A 147 12.48 5.78 -9.40
C LEU A 147 13.26 5.76 -8.08
N GLU A 148 13.78 6.91 -7.65
CA GLU A 148 14.45 7.05 -6.35
C GLU A 148 13.48 6.73 -5.19
N LEU A 149 12.26 7.25 -5.24
CA LEU A 149 11.24 6.96 -4.23
C LEU A 149 10.87 5.47 -4.19
N GLN A 150 10.73 4.82 -5.36
CA GLN A 150 10.47 3.37 -5.45
C GLN A 150 11.60 2.56 -4.81
N GLU A 151 12.86 2.90 -5.08
CA GLU A 151 14.02 2.24 -4.49
C GLU A 151 14.03 2.41 -2.96
N LEU A 152 13.85 3.64 -2.48
CA LEU A 152 13.90 3.93 -1.04
C LEU A 152 12.77 3.23 -0.27
N LEU A 153 11.55 3.23 -0.81
CA LEU A 153 10.42 2.51 -0.20
C LEU A 153 10.65 1.00 -0.20
N GLY A 154 11.21 0.44 -1.29
CA GLY A 154 11.53 -0.99 -1.38
C GLY A 154 12.61 -1.48 -0.40
N ARG A 155 13.38 -0.57 0.21
CA ARG A 155 14.38 -0.89 1.23
C ARG A 155 13.81 -0.95 2.66
N ILE A 156 12.60 -0.42 2.87
CA ILE A 156 11.96 -0.31 4.20
C ILE A 156 10.62 -1.03 4.31
N GLY A 157 10.06 -1.52 3.19
CA GLY A 157 8.88 -2.39 3.13
C GLY A 157 9.28 -3.84 2.93
#